data_AF-A0A1B9LDH4-F1
#
_entry.id   AF-A0A1B9LDH4-F1
#
_cell.length_a   1.000
_cell.length_b   1.000
_cell.length_c   1.000
_cell.angle_alpha   90.00
_cell.angle_beta   90.00
_cell.angle_gamma   90.00
#
_symmetry.space_group_name_H-M   'P 1'
#
loop_
_entity.id
_entity.type
_entity.pdbx_description
1 polymer ?
#
loop_
_entity_poly.entity_id
_entity_poly.type
_entity_poly.pdbx_seq_one_letter_code
_entity_poly.pdbx_strand_id
1 'polypeptide(L)'
;MANAFVFGKDNVTGFGSTFIDVLADYWRPYIQQVGVDEKVYIFYDMFFGYIDFSELTQKQYMQCYKQLEKAIEVDLDKIENFYNHYPKELVYKAWFDEIKPAMQESPLYQS
;
A
#
# COMPACT_ATOMS: atom_id res chain seq x y z
N MET A 1 -6.20 0.78 18.00
CA MET A 1 -5.07 0.00 17.44
C MET A 1 -4.54 0.79 16.26
N ALA A 2 -3.23 0.88 16.07
CA ALA A 2 -2.69 1.52 14.88
C ALA A 2 -2.92 0.58 13.69
N ASN A 3 -3.52 1.09 12.63
CA ASN A 3 -3.59 0.36 11.38
C ASN A 3 -2.21 0.49 10.71
N ALA A 4 -1.77 -0.52 9.96
CA ALA A 4 -0.43 -0.49 9.38
C ALA A 4 -0.31 -1.18 8.02
N PHE A 5 0.71 -0.76 7.26
CA PHE A 5 1.23 -1.52 6.14
C PHE A 5 2.39 -2.40 6.63
N VAL A 6 2.34 -3.68 6.31
CA VAL A 6 3.35 -4.67 6.72
C VAL A 6 4.15 -5.09 5.49
N PHE A 7 5.46 -4.87 5.50
CA PHE A 7 6.38 -5.21 4.42
C PHE A 7 7.38 -6.30 4.79
N GLY A 8 7.33 -6.75 6.04
CA GLY A 8 8.16 -7.80 6.63
C GLY A 8 7.97 -7.85 8.15
N LYS A 9 8.53 -8.87 8.81
CA LYS A 9 8.34 -9.12 10.25
C LYS A 9 8.64 -7.90 11.14
N ASP A 10 9.69 -7.14 10.82
CA ASP A 10 10.12 -5.96 11.58
C ASP A 10 10.03 -4.67 10.73
N ASN A 11 9.31 -4.72 9.60
CA ASN A 11 9.20 -3.62 8.65
C ASN A 11 7.73 -3.26 8.45
N VAL A 12 7.27 -2.29 9.23
CA VAL A 12 5.87 -1.91 9.38
C VAL A 12 5.76 -0.38 9.43
N THR A 13 4.80 0.19 8.71
CA THR A 13 4.50 1.64 8.74
C THR A 13 3.07 1.86 9.23
N GLY A 14 2.93 2.60 10.32
CA GLY A 14 1.65 2.80 11.01
C GLY A 14 0.98 4.11 10.62
N PHE A 15 -0.33 4.07 10.34
CA PHE A 15 -1.11 5.24 9.98
C PHE A 15 -2.48 5.25 10.67
N GLY A 16 -3.16 6.41 10.63
CA GLY A 16 -4.54 6.53 11.10
C GLY A 16 -5.50 5.70 10.25
N SER A 17 -6.58 5.20 10.86
CA SER A 17 -7.53 4.30 10.19
C SER A 17 -8.11 4.88 8.91
N THR A 18 -8.56 6.14 8.94
CA THR A 18 -9.10 6.82 7.75
C THR A 18 -8.10 6.88 6.60
N PHE A 19 -6.81 7.08 6.88
CA PHE A 19 -5.80 7.13 5.82
C PHE A 19 -5.58 5.75 5.21
N ILE A 20 -5.56 4.71 6.04
CA ILE A 20 -5.44 3.34 5.56
C ILE A 20 -6.66 2.92 4.77
N ASP A 21 -7.88 3.31 5.15
CA ASP A 21 -9.08 2.99 4.38
C ASP A 21 -9.03 3.62 2.98
N VAL A 22 -8.60 4.90 2.89
CA VAL A 22 -8.41 5.61 1.61
C VAL A 22 -7.39 4.88 0.73
N LEU A 23 -6.24 4.52 1.28
CA LEU A 23 -5.22 3.80 0.52
C LEU A 23 -5.62 2.37 0.20
N ALA A 24 -6.34 1.69 1.08
CA ALA A 24 -6.83 0.34 0.88
C ALA A 24 -7.71 0.28 -0.37
N ASP A 25 -8.71 1.17 -0.42
CA ASP A 25 -9.62 1.26 -1.55
C ASP A 25 -8.90 1.71 -2.81
N TYR A 26 -7.97 2.67 -2.69
CA TYR A 26 -7.26 3.22 -3.85
C TYR A 26 -6.32 2.20 -4.50
N TRP A 27 -5.59 1.45 -3.68
CA TRP A 27 -4.57 0.49 -4.13
C TRP A 27 -5.16 -0.83 -4.59
N ARG A 28 -6.32 -1.25 -4.07
CA ARG A 28 -6.93 -2.55 -4.36
C ARG A 28 -7.00 -2.86 -5.86
N PRO A 29 -7.49 -1.99 -6.75
CA PRO A 29 -7.54 -2.29 -8.19
C PRO A 29 -6.14 -2.46 -8.84
N TYR A 30 -5.10 -1.87 -8.28
CA TYR A 30 -3.72 -2.04 -8.75
C TYR A 30 -3.13 -3.37 -8.29
N ILE A 31 -3.40 -3.76 -7.04
CA ILE A 31 -2.94 -5.03 -6.47
C ILE A 31 -3.72 -6.21 -7.09
N GLN A 32 -5.00 -6.03 -7.42
CA GLN A 32 -5.80 -7.02 -8.15
C GLN A 32 -5.20 -7.38 -9.52
N GLN A 33 -4.55 -6.44 -10.21
CA GLN A 33 -3.86 -6.74 -11.47
C GLN A 33 -2.68 -7.70 -11.30
N VAL A 34 -2.14 -7.84 -10.08
CA VAL A 34 -1.09 -8.80 -9.73
C VAL A 34 -1.70 -10.16 -9.33
N GLY A 35 -2.96 -10.18 -8.90
CA GLY A 35 -3.66 -11.39 -8.46
C GLY A 35 -3.28 -11.86 -7.05
N VAL A 36 -2.98 -10.92 -6.15
CA VAL A 36 -2.59 -11.21 -4.76
C VAL A 36 -3.38 -10.42 -3.72
N ASP A 37 -4.45 -9.74 -4.12
CA ASP A 37 -5.26 -8.90 -3.26
C ASP A 37 -5.86 -9.68 -2.08
N GLU A 38 -6.35 -10.90 -2.30
CA GLU A 38 -6.85 -11.74 -1.19
C GLU A 38 -5.81 -11.97 -0.10
N LYS A 39 -4.53 -12.15 -0.48
CA LYS A 39 -3.44 -12.32 0.49
C LYS A 39 -3.10 -11.01 1.19
N VAL A 40 -3.03 -9.92 0.42
CA VAL A 40 -2.61 -8.62 0.92
C VAL A 40 -3.64 -7.99 1.85
N TYR A 41 -4.93 -8.22 1.57
CA TYR A 41 -6.04 -7.60 2.28
C TYR A 41 -6.72 -8.52 3.29
N ILE A 42 -6.28 -9.77 3.49
CA ILE A 42 -6.97 -10.73 4.40
C ILE A 42 -7.20 -10.15 5.79
N PHE A 43 -6.17 -9.56 6.40
CA PHE A 43 -6.26 -8.99 7.74
C PHE A 43 -7.02 -7.67 7.76
N TYR A 44 -6.91 -6.88 6.71
CA TYR A 44 -7.69 -5.65 6.52
C TYR A 44 -9.19 -5.97 6.41
N ASP A 45 -9.58 -6.96 5.59
CA ASP A 45 -10.97 -7.31 5.35
C ASP A 45 -11.61 -7.99 6.57
N MET A 46 -10.84 -8.72 7.38
CA MET A 46 -11.35 -9.37 8.59
C MET A 46 -11.41 -8.44 9.81
N PHE A 47 -10.45 -7.52 9.95
CA PHE A 47 -10.25 -6.78 11.21
C PHE A 47 -10.02 -5.27 11.04
N PHE A 48 -10.11 -4.72 9.82
CA PHE A 48 -9.83 -3.32 9.49
C PHE A 48 -8.47 -2.83 10.02
N GLY A 49 -7.43 -3.66 9.91
CA GLY A 49 -6.16 -3.44 10.61
C GLY A 49 -4.93 -3.31 9.72
N TYR A 50 -4.68 -4.31 8.86
CA TYR A 50 -3.37 -4.46 8.23
C TYR A 50 -3.47 -4.78 6.74
N ILE A 51 -2.73 -4.03 5.93
CA ILE A 51 -2.46 -4.38 4.54
C ILE A 51 -1.07 -5.02 4.52
N ASP A 52 -1.02 -6.32 4.26
CA ASP A 52 0.15 -7.15 4.54
C ASP A 52 0.78 -7.76 3.28
N PHE A 53 1.98 -7.31 2.96
CA PHE A 53 2.76 -7.77 1.83
C PHE A 53 3.80 -8.84 2.20
N SER A 54 3.92 -9.22 3.48
CA SER A 54 5.01 -10.05 4.00
C SER A 54 4.96 -11.50 3.53
N GLU A 55 3.77 -12.03 3.22
CA GLU A 55 3.55 -13.40 2.74
C GLU A 55 3.66 -13.52 1.20
N LEU A 56 4.05 -12.45 0.51
CA LEU A 56 4.24 -12.47 -0.92
C LEU A 56 5.57 -13.12 -1.31
N THR A 57 5.59 -13.78 -2.47
CA THR A 57 6.87 -14.10 -3.11
C THR A 57 7.54 -12.81 -3.57
N GLN A 58 8.87 -12.81 -3.67
CA GLN A 58 9.64 -11.66 -4.16
C GLN A 58 9.10 -11.13 -5.51
N LYS A 59 8.79 -12.03 -6.46
CA LYS A 59 8.22 -11.64 -7.75
C LYS A 59 6.90 -10.90 -7.61
N GLN A 60 5.98 -11.42 -6.78
CA GLN A 60 4.68 -10.78 -6.52
C GLN A 60 4.87 -9.44 -5.82
N TYR A 61 5.75 -9.38 -4.83
CA TYR A 61 6.10 -8.16 -4.11
C TYR A 61 6.58 -7.06 -5.06
N MET A 62 7.52 -7.37 -5.95
CA MET A 62 8.03 -6.43 -6.95
C MET A 62 6.98 -6.00 -7.97
N GLN A 63 6.03 -6.88 -8.31
CA GLN A 63 4.90 -6.52 -9.16
C GLN A 63 3.95 -5.55 -8.44
N CYS A 64 3.63 -5.80 -7.16
CA CYS A 64 2.86 -4.88 -6.33
C CYS A 64 3.56 -3.54 -6.21
N TYR A 65 4.85 -3.51 -5.90
CA TYR A 65 5.65 -2.29 -5.82
C TYR A 65 5.51 -1.43 -7.07
N LYS A 66 5.71 -2.01 -8.27
CA LYS A 66 5.59 -1.28 -9.54
C LYS A 66 4.18 -0.77 -9.80
N GLN A 67 3.17 -1.55 -9.42
CA GLN A 67 1.77 -1.15 -9.57
C GLN A 67 1.42 0.01 -8.64
N LEU A 68 1.90 -0.01 -7.39
CA LEU A 68 1.71 1.08 -6.43
C LEU A 68 2.51 2.33 -6.83
N GLU A 69 3.74 2.18 -7.31
CA GLU A 69 4.54 3.28 -7.84
C GLU A 69 3.80 3.96 -8.99
N LYS A 70 3.28 3.19 -9.96
CA LYS A 70 2.43 3.73 -11.02
C LYS A 70 1.15 4.40 -10.48
N ALA A 71 0.47 3.76 -9.53
CA ALA A 71 -0.76 4.30 -8.94
C ALA A 71 -0.53 5.67 -8.32
N ILE A 72 0.54 5.82 -7.53
CA ILE A 72 0.80 7.06 -6.80
C ILE A 72 1.50 8.08 -7.69
N GLU A 73 2.60 7.73 -8.35
CA GLU A 73 3.47 8.70 -9.02
C GLU A 73 2.99 9.10 -10.42
N VAL A 74 2.02 8.38 -10.99
CA VAL A 74 1.53 8.64 -12.36
C VAL A 74 0.03 8.82 -12.41
N ASP A 75 -0.73 7.94 -11.78
CA ASP A 75 -2.18 7.91 -11.96
C ASP A 75 -2.95 8.78 -10.96
N LEU A 76 -2.41 9.01 -9.75
CA LEU A 76 -3.06 9.82 -8.71
C LEU A 76 -3.32 11.26 -9.16
N ASP A 77 -2.38 11.87 -9.88
CA ASP A 77 -2.53 13.23 -10.42
C ASP A 77 -3.70 13.37 -11.40
N LYS A 78 -4.06 12.30 -12.09
CA LYS A 78 -5.15 12.29 -13.10
C LYS A 78 -6.55 12.24 -12.47
N ILE A 79 -6.65 12.01 -11.17
CA ILE A 79 -7.94 11.85 -10.47
C ILE A 79 -8.40 13.20 -9.94
N GLU A 80 -9.35 13.87 -10.61
CA GLU A 80 -9.80 15.21 -10.19
C GLU A 80 -10.42 15.22 -8.77
N ASN A 81 -11.26 14.24 -8.46
CA ASN A 81 -11.91 14.11 -7.14
C ASN A 81 -11.46 12.82 -6.45
N PHE A 82 -10.27 12.87 -5.85
CA PHE A 82 -9.71 11.77 -5.09
C PHE A 82 -10.45 11.65 -3.74
N TYR A 83 -11.24 10.58 -3.54
CA TYR A 83 -11.95 10.26 -2.29
C TYR A 83 -12.62 11.46 -1.60
N ASN A 84 -13.55 12.13 -2.29
CA ASN A 84 -14.25 13.31 -1.77
C ASN A 84 -13.29 14.44 -1.35
N HIS A 85 -12.41 14.82 -2.28
CA HIS A 85 -11.37 15.84 -2.08
C HIS A 85 -10.37 15.51 -0.95
N TYR A 86 -10.12 14.21 -0.71
CA TYR A 86 -9.04 13.80 0.17
C TYR A 86 -7.71 14.40 -0.32
N PRO A 87 -6.90 15.00 0.56
CA PRO A 87 -5.67 15.68 0.13
C PRO A 87 -4.66 14.70 -0.47
N LYS A 88 -4.37 14.83 -1.76
CA LYS A 88 -3.39 13.99 -2.45
C LYS A 88 -1.98 14.20 -1.90
N GLU A 89 -1.68 15.40 -1.40
CA GLU A 89 -0.40 15.75 -0.78
C GLU A 89 -0.10 14.87 0.44
N LEU A 90 -1.12 14.44 1.19
CA LEU A 90 -0.94 13.49 2.30
C LEU A 90 -0.53 12.11 1.78
N VAL A 91 -1.13 11.67 0.67
CA VAL A 91 -0.77 10.41 0.02
C VAL A 91 0.65 10.46 -0.53
N TYR A 92 1.02 11.55 -1.22
CA TYR A 92 2.39 11.74 -1.71
C TYR A 92 3.41 11.76 -0.58
N LYS A 93 3.13 12.52 0.48
CA LYS A 93 4.01 12.61 1.63
C LYS A 93 4.23 11.24 2.27
N ALA A 94 3.15 10.52 2.58
CA ALA A 94 3.27 9.18 3.15
C ALA A 94 3.98 8.20 2.20
N TRP A 95 3.73 8.31 0.89
CA TRP A 95 4.39 7.48 -0.11
C TRP A 95 5.90 7.69 -0.13
N PHE A 96 6.37 8.93 -0.27
CA PHE A 96 7.80 9.22 -0.41
C PHE A 96 8.56 9.17 0.91
N ASP A 97 7.95 9.57 2.02
CA ASP A 97 8.63 9.68 3.30
C ASP A 97 8.69 8.35 4.07
N GLU A 98 7.67 7.48 3.92
CA GLU A 98 7.48 6.31 4.79
C GLU A 98 7.25 5.02 4.01
N ILE A 99 6.25 4.96 3.13
CA ILE A 99 5.79 3.72 2.49
C ILE A 99 6.80 3.20 1.46
N LYS A 100 7.21 4.03 0.49
CA LYS A 100 8.15 3.63 -0.57
C LYS A 100 9.51 3.22 0.01
N PRO A 101 10.13 3.97 0.95
CA PRO A 101 11.36 3.53 1.61
C PRO A 101 11.18 2.21 2.36
N ALA A 102 10.10 2.07 3.15
CA ALA A 102 9.83 0.83 3.87
C ALA A 102 9.66 -0.36 2.91
N MET A 103 9.00 -0.17 1.76
CA MET A 103 8.92 -1.21 0.75
C MET A 103 10.30 -1.60 0.20
N GLN A 104 11.18 -0.63 -0.02
CA GLN A 104 12.54 -0.85 -0.55
C GLN A 104 13.50 -1.49 0.45
N GLU A 105 13.24 -1.32 1.75
CA GLU A 105 13.97 -1.97 2.85
C GLU A 105 13.52 -3.42 3.09
N SER A 106 12.38 -3.85 2.51
CA SER A 106 11.94 -5.23 2.63
C SER A 106 12.96 -6.20 2.01
N PRO A 107 13.25 -7.36 2.65
CA PRO A 107 14.01 -8.43 2.02
C PRO A 107 13.42 -8.87 0.67
N LEU A 108 12.11 -8.74 0.49
CA LEU A 108 11.41 -9.07 -0.76
C LEU A 108 11.68 -8.07 -1.90
N TYR A 109 12.27 -6.91 -1.60
CA TYR A 109 12.68 -5.94 -2.63
C TYR A 109 14.10 -6.22 -3.16
N GLN A 110 14.99 -6.68 -2.30
CA GLN A 110 16.44 -6.79 -2.59
C GLN A 110 16.91 -8.20 -2.97
N SER A 111 16.03 -9.21 -2.88
CA SER A 111 16.41 -10.62 -3.08
C SER A 111 16.73 -11.01 -4.53
#